data_AF-A0A842XW70-F1
#
_entry.id   AF-A0A842XW70-F1
#
_cell.length_a   1.000
_cell.length_b   1.000
_cell.length_c   1.000
_cell.angle_alpha   90.00
_cell.angle_beta   90.00
_cell.angle_gamma   90.00
#
_symmetry.space_group_name_H-M   'P 1'
#
loop_
_entity.id
_entity.type
_entity.pdbx_description
1 polymer ?
#
loop_
_entity_poly.entity_id
_entity_poly.type
_entity_poly.pdbx_seq_one_letter_code
_entity_poly.pdbx_strand_id
1 'polypeptide(L)'
;MSIVMVRLLIKEEINEKISEFEEIMQKIASDVASGAIFEKLPPSELLNKTEHYVNNLKDLATESKETMVILKPEKAYKVKALCKKFTQTLTTFKDILLQNSPDPLANSRLAFEQLRKALTDGSDLLLLMRDVRDNPSPLMDALITLKKASETKGPVISIQASEETQPLIKYVLGHIDELRATLIGLEKKVGEMKQIMRELQEESLKTLSHKTPTEPKNNEDKNRKRQLSLSNFKKE
;
A
#
# COMPACT_ATOMS: atom_id res chain seq x y z
N MET A 1 -9.91 -18.87 -7.86
CA MET A 1 -10.58 -18.30 -6.67
C MET A 1 -11.41 -17.11 -7.14
N SER A 2 -12.73 -17.13 -6.96
CA SER A 2 -13.62 -16.10 -7.53
C SER A 2 -13.64 -14.83 -6.66
N ILE A 3 -13.70 -13.64 -7.27
CA ILE A 3 -13.63 -12.34 -6.58
C ILE A 3 -14.78 -12.12 -5.56
N VAL A 4 -15.93 -12.77 -5.74
CA VAL A 4 -17.01 -12.76 -4.74
C VAL A 4 -16.61 -13.47 -3.45
N MET A 5 -15.77 -14.51 -3.56
CA MET A 5 -15.21 -15.21 -2.42
C MET A 5 -14.22 -14.31 -1.67
N VAL A 6 -13.41 -13.52 -2.40
CA VAL A 6 -12.53 -12.51 -1.79
C VAL A 6 -13.34 -11.46 -1.02
N ARG A 7 -14.48 -10.99 -1.55
CA ARG A 7 -15.35 -10.03 -0.84
C ARG A 7 -15.98 -10.63 0.43
N LEU A 8 -16.48 -11.87 0.35
CA LEU A 8 -17.04 -12.56 1.51
C LEU A 8 -15.99 -12.74 2.61
N LEU A 9 -14.79 -13.16 2.22
CA LEU A 9 -13.66 -13.30 3.15
C LEU A 9 -13.28 -11.97 3.80
N ILE A 10 -13.21 -10.88 3.04
CA ILE A 10 -12.90 -9.55 3.58
C ILE A 10 -14.02 -9.05 4.53
N LYS A 11 -15.28 -9.40 4.24
CA LYS A 11 -16.43 -9.03 5.10
C LYS A 11 -16.45 -9.84 6.39
N GLU A 12 -16.11 -11.12 6.33
CA GLU A 12 -15.97 -11.98 7.51
C GLU A 12 -14.80 -11.49 8.37
N GLU A 13 -13.65 -11.21 7.76
CA GLU A 13 -12.46 -10.67 8.42
C GLU A 13 -12.76 -9.36 9.16
N ILE A 14 -13.46 -8.40 8.54
CA ILE A 14 -13.80 -7.16 9.24
C ILE A 14 -14.81 -7.40 10.37
N ASN A 15 -15.67 -8.41 10.26
CA ASN A 15 -16.65 -8.72 11.30
C ASN A 15 -15.99 -9.37 12.53
N GLU A 16 -15.00 -10.24 12.31
CA GLU A 16 -14.16 -10.79 13.37
C GLU A 16 -13.40 -9.66 14.08
N LYS A 17 -12.75 -8.77 13.33
CA LYS A 17 -12.02 -7.62 13.89
C LYS A 17 -12.93 -6.67 14.68
N ILE A 18 -14.16 -6.41 14.22
CA ILE A 18 -15.14 -5.62 14.97
C ILE A 18 -15.47 -6.27 16.30
N SER A 19 -15.70 -7.58 16.29
CA SER A 19 -16.09 -8.34 17.48
C SER A 19 -14.96 -8.33 18.52
N GLU A 20 -13.73 -8.63 18.09
CA GLU A 20 -12.55 -8.62 18.96
C GLU A 20 -12.28 -7.21 19.53
N PHE A 21 -12.37 -6.17 18.69
CA PHE A 21 -12.17 -4.80 19.13
C PHE A 21 -13.22 -4.39 20.18
N GLU A 22 -14.49 -4.74 19.96
CA GLU A 22 -15.57 -4.46 20.89
C GLU A 22 -15.42 -5.21 22.22
N GLU A 23 -15.04 -6.49 22.19
CA GLU A 23 -14.79 -7.28 23.38
C GLU A 23 -13.69 -6.67 24.26
N ILE A 24 -12.57 -6.25 23.65
CA ILE A 24 -11.47 -5.61 24.39
C ILE A 24 -11.93 -4.27 24.99
N MET A 25 -12.67 -3.46 24.23
CA MET A 25 -13.20 -2.17 24.71
C MET A 25 -14.16 -2.35 25.88
N GLN A 26 -15.07 -3.32 25.79
CA GLN A 26 -16.00 -3.66 26.87
C GLN A 26 -15.26 -4.16 28.11
N LYS A 27 -14.20 -4.97 27.93
CA LYS A 27 -13.38 -5.45 29.03
C LYS A 27 -12.67 -4.31 29.76
N ILE A 28 -12.05 -3.38 29.04
CA ILE A 28 -11.45 -2.18 29.65
C ILE A 28 -12.51 -1.38 30.41
N ALA A 29 -13.69 -1.15 29.81
CA ALA A 29 -14.76 -0.41 30.44
C ALA A 29 -15.26 -1.09 31.74
N SER A 30 -15.37 -2.43 31.73
CA SER A 30 -15.71 -3.23 32.90
C SER A 30 -14.64 -3.17 33.99
N ASP A 31 -13.37 -3.27 33.61
CA ASP A 31 -12.25 -3.17 34.55
C ASP A 31 -12.14 -1.77 35.17
N VAL A 32 -12.51 -0.72 34.42
CA VAL A 32 -12.65 0.65 34.93
C VAL A 32 -13.83 0.78 35.88
N ALA A 33 -15.01 0.27 35.51
CA ALA A 33 -16.22 0.38 36.31
C ALA A 33 -16.14 -0.41 37.63
N SER A 34 -15.48 -1.57 37.61
CA SER A 34 -15.22 -2.39 38.80
C SER A 34 -14.12 -1.83 39.71
N GLY A 35 -13.37 -0.82 39.25
CA GLY A 35 -12.22 -0.29 39.96
C GLY A 35 -10.98 -1.20 39.90
N ALA A 36 -10.97 -2.21 39.05
CA ALA A 36 -9.77 -3.03 38.79
C ALA A 36 -8.66 -2.22 38.10
N ILE A 37 -9.05 -1.20 37.32
CA ILE A 37 -8.20 -0.16 36.72
C ILE A 37 -8.75 1.19 37.16
N PHE A 38 -7.92 2.00 37.82
CA PHE A 38 -8.31 3.33 38.29
C PHE A 38 -7.12 4.28 38.36
N GLU A 39 -7.41 5.59 38.36
CA GLU A 39 -6.43 6.68 38.20
C GLU A 39 -5.37 6.79 39.31
N LYS A 40 -5.58 6.16 40.47
CA LYS A 40 -4.63 6.23 41.62
C LYS A 40 -3.65 5.07 41.66
N LEU A 41 -3.71 4.15 40.70
CA LEU A 41 -2.72 3.08 40.57
C LEU A 41 -1.34 3.67 40.23
N PRO A 42 -0.23 3.08 40.72
CA PRO A 42 1.11 3.40 40.24
C PRO A 42 1.24 3.20 38.72
N PRO A 43 2.06 3.99 38.00
CA PRO A 43 2.17 3.89 36.55
C PRO A 43 2.54 2.49 36.04
N SER A 44 3.42 1.79 36.75
CA SER A 44 3.83 0.41 36.44
C SER A 44 2.68 -0.59 36.56
N GLU A 45 1.86 -0.49 37.61
CA GLU A 45 0.70 -1.37 37.79
C GLU A 45 -0.39 -1.09 36.76
N LEU A 46 -0.65 0.20 36.49
CA LEU A 46 -1.60 0.62 35.47
C LEU A 46 -1.19 0.13 34.08
N LEU A 47 0.10 0.26 33.75
CA LEU A 47 0.66 -0.25 32.50
C LEU A 47 0.53 -1.77 32.42
N ASN A 48 0.96 -2.50 33.45
CA ASN A 48 0.89 -3.97 33.48
C ASN A 48 -0.53 -4.51 33.27
N LYS A 49 -1.54 -3.82 33.81
CA LYS A 49 -2.96 -4.21 33.67
C LYS A 49 -3.55 -3.88 32.31
N THR A 50 -3.04 -2.86 31.61
CA THR A 50 -3.65 -2.31 30.39
C THR A 50 -2.87 -2.61 29.12
N GLU A 51 -1.57 -2.92 29.23
CA GLU A 51 -0.66 -2.96 28.10
C GLU A 51 -1.11 -3.91 27.00
N HIS A 52 -1.51 -5.13 27.37
CA HIS A 52 -2.00 -6.12 26.42
C HIS A 52 -3.23 -5.59 25.65
N TYR A 53 -4.22 -5.03 26.36
CA TYR A 53 -5.41 -4.48 25.72
C TYR A 53 -5.08 -3.31 24.78
N VAL A 54 -4.21 -2.40 25.23
CA VAL A 54 -3.81 -1.22 24.47
C VAL A 54 -3.04 -1.60 23.20
N ASN A 55 -2.15 -2.58 23.29
CA ASN A 55 -1.42 -3.08 22.13
C ASN A 55 -2.36 -3.74 21.12
N ASN A 56 -3.22 -4.66 21.58
CA ASN A 56 -4.15 -5.36 20.70
C ASN A 56 -5.12 -4.39 20.01
N LEU A 57 -5.65 -3.40 20.72
CA LEU A 57 -6.52 -2.37 20.12
C LEU A 57 -5.79 -1.56 19.05
N LYS A 58 -4.52 -1.24 19.27
CA LYS A 58 -3.70 -0.51 18.30
C LYS A 58 -3.44 -1.34 17.03
N ASP A 59 -3.17 -2.62 17.19
CA ASP A 59 -2.95 -3.55 16.09
C ASP A 59 -4.25 -3.75 15.29
N LEU A 60 -5.36 -4.06 15.97
CA LEU A 60 -6.68 -4.18 15.35
C LEU A 60 -7.11 -2.90 14.61
N ALA A 61 -6.87 -1.72 15.18
CA ALA A 61 -7.16 -0.46 14.50
C ALA A 61 -6.30 -0.25 13.23
N THR A 62 -5.06 -0.73 13.26
CA THR A 62 -4.12 -0.62 12.14
C THR A 62 -4.49 -1.57 11.01
N GLU A 63 -4.82 -2.82 11.35
CA GLU A 63 -5.23 -3.83 10.39
C GLU A 63 -6.61 -3.52 9.79
N SER A 64 -7.57 -3.13 10.63
CA SER A 64 -8.93 -2.80 10.16
C SER A 64 -8.95 -1.62 9.21
N LYS A 65 -8.03 -0.66 9.38
CA LYS A 65 -7.90 0.52 8.50
C LYS A 65 -7.76 0.12 7.03
N GLU A 66 -6.93 -0.88 6.73
CA GLU A 66 -6.66 -1.29 5.34
C GLU A 66 -7.90 -1.93 4.71
N THR A 67 -8.49 -2.88 5.44
CA THR A 67 -9.75 -3.53 5.06
C THR A 67 -10.86 -2.51 4.83
N MET A 68 -11.02 -1.54 5.73
CA MET A 68 -12.06 -0.53 5.61
C MET A 68 -11.88 0.40 4.40
N VAL A 69 -10.64 0.78 4.08
CA VAL A 69 -10.35 1.61 2.90
C VAL A 69 -10.64 0.86 1.61
N ILE A 70 -10.42 -0.46 1.57
CA ILE A 70 -10.76 -1.30 0.42
C ILE A 70 -12.28 -1.43 0.27
N LEU A 71 -12.99 -1.67 1.38
CA LEU A 71 -14.43 -1.86 1.36
C LEU A 71 -15.20 -0.56 1.07
N LYS A 72 -14.68 0.59 1.51
CA LYS A 72 -15.35 1.89 1.40
C LYS A 72 -14.37 3.03 1.13
N PRO A 73 -13.78 3.08 -0.08
CA PRO A 73 -12.76 4.07 -0.44
C PRO A 73 -13.27 5.52 -0.35
N GLU A 74 -14.59 5.75 -0.49
CA GLU A 74 -15.19 7.09 -0.39
C GLU A 74 -15.01 7.70 1.01
N LYS A 75 -14.88 6.85 2.04
CA LYS A 75 -14.62 7.27 3.41
C LYS A 75 -13.15 7.18 3.81
N ALA A 76 -12.23 6.87 2.88
CA ALA A 76 -10.83 6.58 3.19
C ALA A 76 -10.14 7.67 4.03
N TYR A 77 -10.40 8.96 3.74
CA TYR A 77 -9.87 10.05 4.55
C TYR A 77 -10.35 9.97 6.00
N LYS A 78 -11.65 9.76 6.21
CA LYS A 78 -12.26 9.63 7.55
C LYS A 78 -11.75 8.41 8.30
N VAL A 79 -11.62 7.26 7.61
CA VAL A 79 -11.03 6.03 8.18
C VAL A 79 -9.62 6.32 8.69
N LYS A 80 -8.75 6.86 7.83
CA LYS A 80 -7.36 7.16 8.19
C LYS A 80 -7.27 8.15 9.35
N ALA A 81 -8.10 9.19 9.34
CA ALA A 81 -8.12 10.20 10.40
C ALA A 81 -8.51 9.60 11.76
N LEU A 82 -9.58 8.81 11.82
CA LEU A 82 -10.04 8.19 13.07
C LEU A 82 -9.08 7.13 13.59
N CYS A 83 -8.58 6.23 12.74
CA CYS A 83 -7.56 5.25 13.14
C CYS A 83 -6.31 5.94 13.68
N LYS A 84 -5.85 7.02 13.03
CA LYS A 84 -4.69 7.81 13.51
C LYS A 84 -4.98 8.47 14.86
N LYS A 85 -6.15 9.10 15.02
CA LYS A 85 -6.55 9.76 16.28
C LYS A 85 -6.58 8.75 17.44
N PHE A 86 -7.19 7.59 17.21
CA PHE A 86 -7.31 6.52 18.19
C PHE A 86 -5.94 5.94 18.58
N THR A 87 -5.15 5.51 17.61
CA THR A 87 -3.81 4.93 17.84
C THR A 87 -2.85 5.93 18.48
N GLN A 88 -2.96 7.23 18.15
CA GLN A 88 -2.19 8.29 18.80
C GLN A 88 -2.58 8.43 20.27
N THR A 89 -3.88 8.40 20.59
CA THR A 89 -4.36 8.50 21.98
C THR A 89 -3.84 7.34 22.84
N LEU A 90 -3.88 6.12 22.30
CA LEU A 90 -3.29 4.94 22.94
C LEU A 90 -1.76 5.02 23.09
N THR A 91 -1.08 5.61 22.12
CA THR A 91 0.37 5.81 22.18
C THR A 91 0.71 6.84 23.27
N THR A 92 0.02 7.97 23.29
CA THR A 92 0.17 8.99 24.33
C THR A 92 -0.13 8.45 25.73
N PHE A 93 -1.13 7.58 25.88
CA PHE A 93 -1.38 6.86 27.14
C PHE A 93 -0.13 6.11 27.63
N LYS A 94 0.49 5.27 26.78
CA LYS A 94 1.69 4.52 27.16
C LYS A 94 2.88 5.44 27.45
N ASP A 95 3.06 6.47 26.61
CA ASP A 95 4.17 7.41 26.75
C ASP A 95 4.12 8.14 28.10
N ILE A 96 2.94 8.57 28.55
CA ILE A 96 2.77 9.21 29.87
C ILE A 96 3.15 8.26 31.01
N LEU A 97 2.77 6.98 30.92
CA LEU A 97 3.10 5.99 31.95
C LEU A 97 4.59 5.66 32.03
N LEU A 98 5.30 5.78 30.91
CA LEU A 98 6.74 5.52 30.81
C LEU A 98 7.59 6.75 31.15
N GLN A 99 6.99 7.94 31.28
CA GLN A 99 7.70 9.15 31.65
C GLN A 99 8.13 9.11 33.12
N ASN A 100 9.42 9.36 33.35
CA ASN A 100 9.94 9.60 34.69
C ASN A 100 9.55 11.00 35.15
N SER A 101 8.73 11.09 36.19
CA SER A 101 8.25 12.34 36.79
C SER A 101 8.52 12.35 38.30
N PRO A 102 8.79 13.53 38.89
CA PRO A 102 8.84 13.69 40.35
C PRO A 102 7.52 13.33 41.05
N ASP A 103 6.39 13.42 40.34
CA ASP A 103 5.07 12.95 40.79
C ASP A 103 4.51 11.89 39.82
N PRO A 104 4.81 10.60 40.06
CA PRO A 104 4.32 9.51 39.22
C PRO A 104 2.79 9.35 39.26
N LEU A 105 2.11 9.76 40.33
CA LEU A 105 0.66 9.62 40.43
C LEU A 105 -0.08 10.65 39.57
N ALA A 106 0.49 11.83 39.35
CA ALA A 106 -0.01 12.76 38.35
C ALA A 106 0.02 12.16 36.93
N ASN A 107 1.08 11.42 36.59
CA ASN A 107 1.17 10.70 35.30
C ASN A 107 0.08 9.63 35.19
N SER A 108 -0.17 8.84 36.24
CA SER A 108 -1.27 7.87 36.25
C SER A 108 -2.63 8.51 35.99
N ARG A 109 -2.92 9.66 36.62
CA ARG A 109 -4.18 10.38 36.40
C ARG A 109 -4.31 10.89 34.96
N LEU A 110 -3.23 11.49 34.44
CA LEU A 110 -3.22 12.01 33.07
C LEU A 110 -3.34 10.89 32.03
N ALA A 111 -2.61 9.79 32.22
CA ALA A 111 -2.72 8.61 31.38
C ALA A 111 -4.14 8.03 31.46
N PHE A 112 -4.71 7.88 32.65
CA PHE A 112 -6.06 7.36 32.81
C PHE A 112 -7.10 8.20 32.05
N GLU A 113 -6.92 9.52 31.98
CA GLU A 113 -7.77 10.38 31.14
C GLU A 113 -7.58 10.11 29.63
N GLN A 114 -6.35 9.84 29.17
CA GLN A 114 -6.12 9.36 27.80
C GLN A 114 -6.78 8.00 27.55
N LEU A 115 -6.81 7.10 28.54
CA LEU A 115 -7.51 5.82 28.42
C LEU A 115 -9.03 6.02 28.28
N ARG A 116 -9.63 6.90 29.09
CA ARG A 116 -11.06 7.28 28.94
C ARG A 116 -11.33 7.89 27.57
N LYS A 117 -10.46 8.80 27.10
CA LYS A 117 -10.54 9.38 25.76
C LYS A 117 -10.42 8.31 24.66
N ALA A 118 -9.55 7.32 24.84
CA ALA A 118 -9.43 6.21 23.91
C ALA A 118 -10.70 5.36 23.85
N LEU A 119 -11.42 5.18 24.96
CA LEU A 119 -12.73 4.50 24.96
C LEU A 119 -13.77 5.25 24.11
N THR A 120 -13.79 6.58 24.18
CA THR A 120 -14.66 7.41 23.34
C THR A 120 -14.23 7.35 21.87
N ASP A 121 -12.94 7.58 21.59
CA ASP A 121 -12.39 7.54 20.22
C ASP A 121 -12.54 6.15 19.58
N GLY A 122 -12.44 5.08 20.37
CA GLY A 122 -12.66 3.70 19.93
C GLY A 122 -14.12 3.40 19.64
N SER A 123 -15.06 3.99 20.38
CA SER A 123 -16.50 3.89 20.09
C SER A 123 -16.85 4.57 18.77
N ASP A 124 -16.29 5.75 18.50
CA ASP A 124 -16.42 6.44 17.21
C ASP A 124 -15.87 5.59 16.06
N LEU A 125 -14.73 4.93 16.27
CA LEU A 125 -14.12 4.05 15.29
C LEU A 125 -14.97 2.80 15.04
N LEU A 126 -15.48 2.14 16.09
CA LEU A 126 -16.38 1.00 15.98
C LEU A 126 -17.65 1.33 15.18
N LEU A 127 -18.24 2.51 15.41
CA LEU A 127 -19.40 2.96 14.63
C LEU A 127 -19.05 3.05 13.14
N LEU A 128 -17.86 3.58 12.81
CA LEU A 128 -17.41 3.64 11.42
C LEU A 128 -17.12 2.24 10.86
N MET A 129 -16.50 1.34 11.63
CA MET A 129 -16.26 -0.05 11.20
C MET A 129 -17.57 -0.76 10.83
N ARG A 130 -18.60 -0.62 11.68
CA ARG A 130 -19.94 -1.17 11.43
C ARG A 130 -20.57 -0.58 10.17
N ASP A 131 -20.51 0.74 10.00
CA ASP A 131 -21.01 1.39 8.77
C ASP A 131 -20.30 0.88 7.50
N VAL A 132 -19.00 0.62 7.57
CA VAL A 132 -18.24 0.08 6.42
C VAL A 132 -18.65 -1.37 6.12
N ARG A 133 -18.83 -2.20 7.16
CA ARG A 133 -19.28 -3.59 7.02
C ARG A 133 -20.71 -3.67 6.46
N ASP A 134 -21.61 -2.86 6.98
CA ASP A 134 -23.05 -2.91 6.67
C ASP A 134 -23.36 -2.24 5.34
N ASN A 135 -22.61 -1.19 4.99
CA ASN A 135 -22.79 -0.41 3.76
C ASN A 135 -21.47 -0.31 2.97
N PRO A 136 -20.94 -1.42 2.40
CA PRO A 136 -19.76 -1.38 1.55
C PRO A 136 -20.01 -0.55 0.27
N SER A 137 -18.93 -0.11 -0.37
CA SER A 137 -18.99 0.74 -1.57
C SER A 137 -19.73 0.06 -2.74
N PRO A 138 -20.78 0.71 -3.29
CA PRO A 138 -21.41 0.27 -4.53
C PRO A 138 -20.47 0.37 -5.74
N LEU A 139 -19.50 1.29 -5.72
CA LEU A 139 -18.51 1.46 -6.79
C LEU A 139 -17.57 0.25 -6.85
N MET A 140 -17.18 -0.30 -5.70
CA MET A 140 -16.41 -1.54 -5.67
C MET A 140 -17.21 -2.72 -6.25
N ASP A 141 -18.52 -2.77 -6.01
CA ASP A 141 -19.39 -3.79 -6.62
C ASP A 141 -19.48 -3.65 -8.13
N ALA A 142 -19.58 -2.42 -8.63
CA ALA A 142 -19.54 -2.13 -10.06
C ALA A 142 -18.20 -2.51 -10.68
N LEU A 143 -17.07 -2.19 -10.04
CA LEU A 143 -15.72 -2.56 -10.51
C LEU A 143 -15.50 -4.08 -10.53
N ILE A 144 -15.96 -4.79 -9.50
CA ILE A 144 -15.90 -6.27 -9.46
C ILE A 144 -16.74 -6.87 -10.58
N THR A 145 -17.94 -6.33 -10.81
CA THR A 145 -18.85 -6.79 -11.86
C THR A 145 -18.27 -6.51 -13.25
N LEU A 146 -17.71 -5.33 -13.46
CA LEU A 146 -17.04 -4.94 -14.71
C LEU A 146 -15.80 -5.81 -14.97
N LYS A 147 -14.98 -6.06 -13.94
CA LYS A 147 -13.84 -6.98 -14.04
C LYS A 147 -14.29 -8.39 -14.45
N LYS A 148 -15.31 -8.95 -13.79
CA LYS A 148 -15.87 -10.26 -14.16
C LYS A 148 -16.40 -10.27 -15.59
N ALA A 149 -17.12 -9.23 -16.00
CA ALA A 149 -17.62 -9.13 -17.37
C ALA A 149 -16.47 -9.10 -18.38
N SER A 150 -15.37 -8.40 -18.07
CA SER A 150 -14.19 -8.33 -18.93
C SER A 150 -13.36 -9.61 -18.97
N GLU A 151 -13.38 -10.41 -17.90
CA GLU A 151 -12.70 -11.70 -17.83
C GLU A 151 -13.52 -12.81 -18.52
N THR A 152 -14.85 -12.70 -18.53
CA THR A 152 -15.74 -13.75 -19.07
C THR A 152 -16.21 -13.50 -20.50
N LYS A 153 -16.14 -12.27 -20.99
CA LYS A 153 -16.44 -11.90 -22.39
C LYS A 153 -15.46 -10.81 -22.81
N GLY A 154 -15.04 -10.82 -24.08
CA GLY A 154 -14.31 -9.70 -24.69
C GLY A 154 -15.03 -8.34 -24.52
N PRO A 155 -14.50 -7.25 -25.08
CA PRO A 155 -14.75 -5.86 -24.65
C PRO A 155 -16.21 -5.59 -24.26
N VAL A 156 -16.39 -5.22 -22.99
CA VAL A 156 -17.70 -5.13 -22.31
C VAL A 156 -18.42 -3.87 -22.76
N ILE A 157 -19.28 -4.02 -23.76
CA ILE A 157 -20.29 -3.02 -24.13
C ILE A 157 -21.58 -3.42 -23.41
N SER A 158 -22.18 -2.49 -22.67
CA SER A 158 -23.41 -2.63 -21.88
C SER A 158 -23.23 -3.10 -20.42
N ILE A 159 -23.10 -2.11 -19.53
CA ILE A 159 -23.48 -2.21 -18.13
C ILE A 159 -24.78 -1.40 -17.97
N GLN A 160 -25.86 -2.05 -17.54
CA GLN A 160 -27.07 -1.35 -17.09
C GLN A 160 -26.80 -0.78 -15.69
N ALA A 161 -26.29 0.45 -15.64
CA ALA A 161 -26.21 1.26 -14.43
C ALA A 161 -27.36 2.28 -14.41
N SER A 162 -27.71 2.80 -13.21
CA SER A 162 -28.73 3.86 -13.07
C SER A 162 -28.39 5.06 -13.97
N GLU A 163 -29.40 5.72 -14.53
CA GLU A 163 -29.23 6.79 -15.55
C GLU A 163 -28.26 7.90 -15.11
N GLU A 164 -28.15 8.16 -13.81
CA GLU A 164 -27.27 9.19 -13.24
C GLU A 164 -25.78 8.82 -13.29
N THR A 165 -25.45 7.54 -13.29
CA THR A 165 -24.06 7.03 -13.25
C THR A 165 -23.52 6.60 -14.61
N GLN A 166 -24.41 6.42 -15.60
CA GLN A 166 -24.08 6.09 -16.99
C GLN A 166 -23.03 7.03 -17.62
N PRO A 167 -23.10 8.37 -17.45
CA PRO A 167 -22.13 9.28 -18.08
C PRO A 167 -20.72 9.09 -17.52
N LEU A 168 -20.60 8.89 -16.20
CA LEU A 168 -19.32 8.69 -15.53
C LEU A 168 -18.69 7.35 -15.94
N ILE A 169 -19.51 6.30 -16.04
CA ILE A 169 -19.07 4.97 -16.51
C ILE A 169 -18.59 5.05 -17.96
N LYS A 170 -19.34 5.73 -18.84
CA LYS A 170 -18.95 5.92 -20.24
C LYS A 170 -17.63 6.70 -20.37
N TYR A 171 -17.45 7.74 -19.54
CA TYR A 171 -16.22 8.52 -19.47
C TYR A 171 -15.01 7.66 -19.05
N VAL A 172 -15.15 6.88 -17.98
CA VAL A 172 -14.08 6.00 -17.49
C VAL A 172 -13.76 4.89 -18.51
N LEU A 173 -14.77 4.27 -19.10
CA LEU A 173 -14.59 3.24 -20.14
C LEU A 173 -13.87 3.79 -21.37
N GLY A 174 -14.23 5.00 -21.83
CA GLY A 174 -13.55 5.66 -22.95
C GLY A 174 -12.06 5.87 -22.69
N HIS A 175 -11.72 6.33 -21.49
CA HIS A 175 -10.31 6.50 -21.10
C HIS A 175 -9.54 5.19 -20.97
N ILE A 176 -10.22 4.12 -20.53
CA ILE A 176 -9.63 2.77 -20.51
C ILE A 176 -9.34 2.27 -21.92
N ASP A 177 -10.26 2.49 -22.87
CA ASP A 177 -10.07 2.08 -24.26
C ASP A 177 -8.93 2.87 -24.93
N GLU A 178 -8.81 4.18 -24.65
CA GLU A 178 -7.72 5.01 -25.14
C GLU A 178 -6.36 4.57 -24.55
N LEU A 179 -6.32 4.28 -23.25
CA LEU A 179 -5.13 3.72 -22.60
C LEU A 179 -4.74 2.36 -23.22
N ARG A 180 -5.73 1.50 -23.50
CA ARG A 180 -5.47 0.20 -24.13
C ARG A 180 -4.90 0.37 -25.55
N ALA A 181 -5.44 1.30 -26.33
CA ALA A 181 -4.94 1.58 -27.68
C ALA A 181 -3.49 2.09 -27.65
N THR A 182 -3.17 3.00 -26.72
CA THR A 182 -1.81 3.52 -26.56
C THR A 182 -0.83 2.45 -26.09
N LEU A 183 -1.24 1.55 -25.20
CA LEU A 183 -0.43 0.41 -24.76
C LEU A 183 -0.08 -0.53 -25.92
N ILE A 184 -1.05 -0.91 -26.74
CA ILE A 184 -0.84 -1.75 -27.93
C ILE A 184 0.13 -1.06 -28.90
N GLY A 185 -0.02 0.25 -29.10
CA GLY A 185 0.90 1.04 -29.92
C GLY A 185 2.33 1.05 -29.38
N LEU A 186 2.49 1.15 -28.06
CA LEU A 186 3.79 1.10 -27.40
C LEU A 186 4.43 -0.29 -27.51
N GLU A 187 3.66 -1.36 -27.28
CA GLU A 187 4.13 -2.74 -27.44
C GLU A 187 4.65 -2.99 -28.86
N LYS A 188 3.94 -2.48 -29.88
CA LYS A 188 4.40 -2.55 -31.27
C LYS A 188 5.74 -1.84 -31.46
N LYS A 189 5.90 -0.61 -30.98
CA LYS A 189 7.17 0.14 -31.07
C LYS A 189 8.32 -0.54 -30.34
N VAL A 190 8.04 -1.17 -29.18
CA VAL A 190 9.04 -1.98 -28.47
C VAL A 190 9.43 -3.21 -29.29
N GLY A 191 8.47 -3.85 -29.97
CA GLY A 191 8.73 -4.93 -30.92
C GLY A 191 9.64 -4.51 -32.07
N GLU A 192 9.37 -3.36 -32.67
CA GLU A 192 10.20 -2.75 -33.72
C GLU A 192 11.63 -2.47 -33.21
N MET A 193 11.77 -1.90 -32.00
CA MET A 193 13.08 -1.61 -31.42
C MET A 193 13.88 -2.89 -31.12
N LYS A 194 13.22 -3.96 -30.65
CA LYS A 194 13.87 -5.27 -30.47
C LYS A 194 14.37 -5.83 -31.80
N GLN A 195 13.61 -5.62 -32.87
CA GLN A 195 14.01 -6.06 -34.21
C GLN A 195 15.24 -5.28 -34.72
N ILE A 196 15.21 -3.96 -34.60
CA ILE A 196 16.35 -3.09 -34.95
C ILE A 196 17.60 -3.47 -34.15
N MET A 197 17.45 -3.77 -32.86
CA MET A 197 18.57 -4.18 -32.01
C MET A 197 19.19 -5.52 -32.47
N ARG A 198 18.37 -6.48 -32.92
CA ARG A 198 18.86 -7.74 -33.49
C ARG A 198 19.60 -7.52 -34.80
N GLU A 199 19.07 -6.68 -35.69
CA GLU A 199 19.70 -6.33 -36.97
C GLU A 199 21.05 -5.64 -36.73
N LEU A 200 21.13 -4.70 -35.79
CA LEU A 200 22.37 -4.02 -35.41
C LEU A 200 23.42 -4.99 -34.84
N GLN A 201 22.98 -5.94 -34.01
CA GLN A 201 23.87 -7.00 -33.49
C GLN A 201 24.39 -7.90 -34.62
N GLU A 202 23.54 -8.27 -35.57
CA GLU A 202 23.93 -9.10 -36.72
C GLU A 202 24.91 -8.38 -37.65
N GLU A 203 24.68 -7.10 -37.96
CA GLU A 203 25.64 -6.28 -38.72
C GLU A 203 26.98 -6.10 -37.99
N SER A 204 26.94 -5.91 -36.67
CA SER A 204 28.16 -5.80 -35.85
C SER A 204 28.98 -7.10 -35.87
N LEU A 205 28.32 -8.26 -35.86
CA LEU A 205 29.00 -9.55 -35.98
C LEU A 205 29.57 -9.80 -37.39
N LYS A 206 28.84 -9.40 -38.44
CA LYS A 206 29.31 -9.48 -39.84
C LYS A 206 30.55 -8.60 -40.09
N THR A 207 30.57 -7.40 -39.53
CA THR A 207 31.72 -6.47 -39.66
C THR A 207 32.95 -6.93 -38.86
N LEU A 208 32.77 -7.64 -37.73
CA LEU A 208 33.87 -8.29 -37.02
C LEU A 208 34.42 -9.50 -37.79
N SER A 209 33.55 -10.30 -38.41
CA SER A 209 33.94 -11.51 -39.17
C SER A 209 34.68 -11.22 -40.48
N HIS A 210 34.59 -10.00 -41.04
CA HIS A 210 35.25 -9.63 -42.30
C HIS A 210 36.68 -9.08 -42.11
N LYS A 211 37.16 -8.94 -40.87
CA LYS A 211 38.56 -8.59 -40.56
C LYS A 211 39.35 -9.79 -40.07
N THR A 212 39.52 -10.80 -40.93
CA THR A 212 40.69 -11.68 -40.83
C THR A 212 40.97 -12.36 -42.17
N PRO A 213 41.96 -11.86 -42.93
CA PRO A 213 42.73 -12.68 -43.86
C PRO A 213 44.09 -13.03 -43.23
N THR A 214 44.20 -14.29 -42.82
CA THR A 214 45.40 -15.15 -42.86
C THR A 214 45.98 -15.07 -44.29
N GLU A 215 47.27 -14.92 -44.63
CA GLU A 215 48.57 -15.52 -44.21
C GLU A 215 49.67 -14.90 -45.15
N PRO A 216 50.98 -15.28 -45.21
CA PRO A 216 51.86 -16.06 -44.32
C PRO A 216 53.27 -15.41 -44.07
N LYS A 217 54.10 -16.13 -43.30
CA LYS A 217 55.52 -15.89 -42.96
C LYS A 217 56.48 -15.97 -44.17
N ASN A 218 57.51 -15.11 -44.21
CA ASN A 218 58.97 -15.44 -44.13
C ASN A 218 59.89 -14.46 -44.91
N ASN A 219 61.05 -14.23 -44.27
CA ASN A 219 62.40 -13.89 -44.79
C ASN A 219 62.80 -12.45 -45.16
N GLU A 220 63.70 -11.96 -44.29
CA GLU A 220 65.03 -11.39 -44.59
C GLU A 220 65.19 -10.09 -45.40
N ASP A 221 65.68 -9.09 -44.66
CA ASP A 221 66.93 -8.34 -44.91
C ASP A 221 66.84 -6.86 -45.33
N LYS A 222 67.72 -6.08 -44.67
CA LYS A 222 68.23 -4.73 -45.00
C LYS A 222 67.28 -3.50 -44.97
N ASN A 223 67.50 -2.66 -43.96
CA ASN A 223 68.34 -1.43 -44.05
C ASN A 223 67.75 -0.21 -43.29
N ARG A 224 68.41 0.15 -42.19
CA ARG A 224 68.78 1.51 -41.72
C ARG A 224 67.77 2.67 -41.72
N LYS A 225 67.70 3.27 -40.52
CA LYS A 225 67.73 4.73 -40.21
C LYS A 225 66.41 5.52 -40.34
N ARG A 226 65.78 5.81 -39.20
CA ARG A 226 65.84 7.12 -38.49
C ARG A 226 64.79 7.16 -37.36
N GLN A 227 65.28 7.22 -36.12
CA GLN A 227 64.54 7.83 -35.00
C GLN A 227 64.50 9.36 -35.17
N LEU A 228 63.63 9.99 -34.36
CA LEU A 228 63.46 11.42 -34.04
C LEU A 228 62.44 12.12 -34.96
N SER A 229 61.43 12.86 -34.49
CA SER A 229 61.21 13.48 -33.18
C SER A 229 59.73 13.78 -32.94
N LEU A 230 59.38 13.87 -31.65
CA LEU A 230 58.24 14.59 -31.10
C LEU A 230 58.21 16.04 -31.61
N SER A 231 57.01 16.56 -31.91
CA SER A 231 56.49 17.85 -31.41
C SER A 231 55.33 18.35 -32.27
N ASN A 232 54.32 18.87 -31.58
CA ASN A 232 53.24 19.80 -31.96
C ASN A 232 51.88 19.18 -31.59
N PHE A 233 51.47 19.27 -30.31
CA PHE A 233 50.63 20.37 -29.75
C PHE A 233 49.34 20.56 -30.58
N LYS A 234 48.12 20.61 -30.03
CA LYS A 234 47.65 20.93 -28.67
C LYS A 234 46.19 20.47 -28.58
N LYS A 235 45.73 20.05 -27.39
CA LYS A 235 44.30 19.98 -27.06
C LYS A 235 43.89 21.33 -26.46
N GLU A 236 42.77 21.85 -26.94
CA GLU A 236 41.77 22.54 -26.13
C GLU A 236 40.44 21.79 -26.35
#